data_AF-A0A660N9D3-F1
#
_entry.id   AF-A0A660N9D3-F1
#
_cell.length_a   1.000
_cell.length_b   1.000
_cell.length_c   1.000
_cell.angle_alpha   90.00
_cell.angle_beta   90.00
_cell.angle_gamma   90.00
#
_symmetry.space_group_name_H-M   'P 1'
#
loop_
_entity.id
_entity.type
_entity.pdbx_description
1 polymer ?
#
loop_
_entity_poly.entity_id
_entity_poly.type
_entity_poly.pdbx_seq_one_letter_code
_entity_poly.pdbx_strand_id
1 'polypeptide(L)'
;MLNLLYIVRTTPPKGTYIMKKLILTSAIALLVASPLAMAKDPTIASNSSSVKDAGFINSMASAANGMGAKEPLTISESNDGGKRVLVVTGSNGTTCRVPVSDGNPPKMMGINCK
;
A
#
# COMPACT_ATOMS: atom_id res chain seq x y z
N MET A 1 37.54 16.62 2.54
CA MET A 1 36.54 17.55 3.07
C MET A 1 36.16 18.53 1.98
N LEU A 2 34.85 18.74 1.82
CA LEU A 2 34.15 19.89 1.21
C LEU A 2 34.54 20.27 -0.25
N ASN A 3 33.71 20.01 -1.26
CA ASN A 3 32.35 20.52 -1.49
C ASN A 3 32.33 22.04 -1.75
N LEU A 4 32.27 22.45 -3.03
CA LEU A 4 31.47 23.59 -3.50
C LEU A 4 31.49 23.61 -5.05
N LEU A 5 30.41 23.16 -5.69
CA LEU A 5 29.35 24.02 -6.26
C LEU A 5 29.82 24.64 -7.59
N TYR A 6 29.61 23.92 -8.70
CA TYR A 6 28.48 24.17 -9.61
C TYR A 6 28.29 25.66 -9.91
N ILE A 7 28.63 26.07 -11.14
CA ILE A 7 27.75 26.71 -12.13
C ILE A 7 28.60 26.88 -13.38
N VAL A 8 28.50 25.95 -14.34
CA VAL A 8 28.73 26.26 -15.75
C VAL A 8 27.76 25.42 -16.58
N ARG A 9 26.90 26.14 -17.30
CA ARG A 9 25.99 25.66 -18.34
C ARG A 9 26.69 24.66 -19.27
N THR A 10 26.09 23.51 -19.54
CA THR A 10 26.62 22.57 -20.55
C THR A 10 25.57 22.25 -21.63
N THR A 11 25.59 23.04 -22.70
CA THR A 11 25.48 22.45 -24.04
C THR A 11 26.91 22.23 -24.54
N PRO A 12 27.32 21.02 -24.92
CA PRO A 12 28.71 20.73 -25.27
C PRO A 12 29.02 21.25 -26.67
N PRO A 13 30.28 21.65 -26.91
CA PRO A 13 30.92 21.01 -28.05
C PRO A 13 32.36 20.58 -27.75
N LYS A 14 32.58 19.30 -28.07
CA LYS A 14 33.73 18.78 -28.81
C LYS A 14 35.09 19.20 -28.29
N GLY A 15 35.71 18.31 -27.52
CA GLY A 15 37.12 18.43 -27.21
C GLY A 15 37.57 17.35 -26.25
N THR A 16 38.08 16.25 -26.81
CA THR A 16 38.90 15.28 -26.10
C THR A 16 40.05 15.97 -25.36
N TYR A 17 40.03 15.96 -24.02
CA TYR A 17 41.21 16.24 -23.18
C TYR A 17 41.15 15.35 -21.93
N ILE A 18 41.86 14.22 -21.95
CA ILE A 18 43.12 13.98 -21.23
C ILE A 18 43.04 14.29 -19.72
N MET A 19 42.67 13.24 -18.98
CA MET A 19 43.34 12.71 -17.79
C MET A 19 43.91 13.73 -16.76
N LYS A 20 43.17 13.94 -15.66
CA LYS A 20 43.75 14.37 -14.38
C LYS A 20 43.04 13.62 -13.25
N LYS A 21 43.74 12.67 -12.64
CA LYS A 21 43.31 11.84 -11.50
C LYS A 21 42.73 12.72 -10.40
N LEU A 22 41.48 12.49 -10.00
CA LEU A 22 41.01 12.95 -8.69
C LEU A 22 39.83 12.10 -8.16
N ILE A 23 40.16 11.33 -7.13
CA ILE A 23 39.33 10.89 -6.00
C ILE A 23 38.32 9.76 -6.26
N LEU A 24 38.75 8.59 -5.78
CA LEU A 24 37.97 7.44 -5.40
C LEU A 24 36.97 7.83 -4.29
N THR A 25 35.67 7.86 -4.60
CA THR A 25 34.61 7.78 -3.59
C THR A 25 33.50 6.88 -4.11
N SER A 26 33.57 5.65 -3.62
CA SER A 26 32.52 4.64 -3.48
C SER A 26 31.11 5.11 -3.86
N ALA A 27 30.65 4.68 -5.04
CA ALA A 27 29.22 4.62 -5.34
C ALA A 27 28.66 3.43 -4.56
N ILE A 28 28.30 3.64 -3.29
CA ILE A 28 27.30 2.79 -2.67
C ILE A 28 25.99 3.21 -3.33
N ALA A 29 25.66 2.54 -4.43
CA ALA A 29 24.30 2.48 -4.89
C ALA A 29 23.51 1.84 -3.75
N LEU A 30 22.96 2.67 -2.86
CA LEU A 30 21.83 2.30 -2.04
C LEU A 30 20.69 2.02 -3.02
N LEU A 31 20.70 0.81 -3.57
CA LEU A 31 19.49 0.11 -3.93
C LEU A 31 18.66 0.14 -2.66
N VAL A 32 17.81 1.16 -2.56
CA VAL A 32 16.61 1.10 -1.75
C VAL A 32 15.81 -0.06 -2.35
N ALA A 33 16.17 -1.27 -1.94
CA ALA A 33 15.26 -2.37 -1.90
C ALA A 33 14.19 -1.93 -0.91
N SER A 34 13.22 -1.15 -1.41
CA SER A 34 11.90 -1.13 -0.81
C SER A 34 11.55 -2.59 -0.64
N PRO A 35 11.24 -3.08 0.57
CA PRO A 35 10.65 -4.39 0.68
C PRO A 35 9.45 -4.33 -0.26
N LEU A 36 9.51 -5.08 -1.35
CA LEU A 36 8.30 -5.53 -2.01
C LEU A 36 7.62 -6.27 -0.87
N ALA A 37 6.72 -5.58 -0.17
CA ALA A 37 5.84 -6.18 0.78
C ALA A 37 5.09 -7.20 -0.06
N MET A 38 5.61 -8.43 -0.06
CA MET A 38 4.94 -9.62 -0.54
C MET A 38 3.63 -9.57 0.23
N ALA A 39 2.58 -9.09 -0.41
CA ALA A 39 1.31 -8.80 0.24
C ALA A 39 0.80 -10.15 0.73
N LYS A 40 1.11 -10.43 1.99
CA LYS A 40 0.70 -11.65 2.65
C LYS A 40 -0.81 -11.51 2.78
N ASP A 41 -1.54 -12.54 2.36
CA ASP A 41 -3.00 -12.52 2.47
C ASP A 41 -3.38 -12.22 3.92
N PRO A 42 -4.16 -11.17 4.19
CA PRO A 42 -4.56 -10.78 5.53
C PRO A 42 -5.21 -11.93 6.30
N THR A 43 -4.79 -12.10 7.55
CA THR A 43 -5.33 -13.14 8.42
C THR A 43 -6.78 -12.82 8.81
N ILE A 44 -7.74 -13.63 8.33
CA ILE A 44 -9.17 -13.53 8.69
C ILE A 44 -9.48 -14.54 9.81
N ALA A 45 -9.87 -14.06 10.99
CA ALA A 45 -10.31 -14.93 12.09
C ALA A 45 -11.71 -15.50 11.84
N SER A 46 -12.62 -14.68 11.29
CA SER A 46 -13.99 -15.09 11.03
C SER A 46 -14.65 -14.22 9.97
N ASN A 47 -15.54 -14.83 9.17
CA ASN A 47 -16.37 -14.14 8.19
C ASN A 47 -17.81 -14.65 8.28
N SER A 48 -18.72 -13.79 8.73
CA SER A 48 -20.16 -14.06 8.83
C SER A 48 -20.99 -13.41 7.72
N SER A 49 -20.33 -12.78 6.74
CA SER A 49 -21.02 -12.15 5.61
C SER A 49 -21.54 -13.15 4.57
N SER A 50 -22.49 -12.68 3.78
CA SER A 50 -23.02 -13.38 2.59
C SER A 50 -22.00 -13.49 1.45
N VAL A 51 -20.91 -12.71 1.48
CA VAL A 51 -19.92 -12.66 0.41
C VAL A 51 -18.97 -13.86 0.47
N LYS A 52 -18.93 -14.63 -0.62
CA LYS A 52 -18.09 -15.85 -0.77
C LYS A 52 -16.87 -15.67 -1.66
N ASP A 53 -16.77 -14.54 -2.36
CA ASP A 53 -15.65 -14.25 -3.25
C ASP A 53 -14.38 -13.96 -2.43
N ALA A 54 -13.44 -14.91 -2.45
CA ALA A 54 -12.21 -14.82 -1.66
C ALA A 54 -11.32 -13.64 -2.10
N GLY A 55 -11.26 -13.32 -3.39
CA GLY A 55 -10.46 -12.21 -3.90
C GLY A 55 -10.95 -10.86 -3.39
N PHE A 56 -12.27 -10.66 -3.37
CA PHE A 56 -12.93 -9.50 -2.82
C PHE A 56 -12.72 -9.39 -1.31
N ILE A 57 -12.94 -10.48 -0.56
CA ILE A 57 -12.71 -10.52 0.89
C ILE A 57 -11.26 -10.13 1.21
N ASN A 58 -10.30 -10.67 0.48
CA ASN A 58 -8.88 -10.41 0.68
C ASN A 58 -8.48 -8.98 0.35
N SER A 59 -9.03 -8.42 -0.75
CA SER A 59 -8.81 -7.03 -1.16
C SER A 59 -9.35 -6.06 -0.11
N MET A 60 -10.54 -6.34 0.41
CA MET A 60 -11.17 -5.54 1.45
C MET A 60 -10.41 -5.61 2.77
N ALA A 61 -10.01 -6.80 3.19
CA ALA A 61 -9.21 -7.03 4.38
C ALA A 61 -7.86 -6.32 4.31
N SER A 62 -7.19 -6.39 3.15
CA SER A 62 -5.93 -5.69 2.90
C SER A 62 -6.10 -4.17 3.00
N ALA A 63 -7.19 -3.63 2.44
CA ALA A 63 -7.51 -2.22 2.54
C ALA A 63 -7.78 -1.79 3.99
N ALA A 64 -8.55 -2.58 4.76
CA ALA A 64 -8.80 -2.33 6.17
C ALA A 64 -7.51 -2.34 7.00
N ASN A 65 -6.60 -3.30 6.72
CA ASN A 65 -5.29 -3.35 7.37
C ASN A 65 -4.43 -2.12 7.03
N GLY A 66 -4.39 -1.72 5.76
CA GLY A 66 -3.72 -0.49 5.32
C GLY A 66 -4.27 0.80 5.96
N MET A 67 -5.51 0.78 6.46
CA MET A 67 -6.14 1.89 7.18
C MET A 67 -6.01 1.80 8.71
N GLY A 68 -5.35 0.76 9.25
CA GLY A 68 -5.04 0.63 10.67
C GLY A 68 -5.77 -0.48 11.42
N ALA A 69 -6.62 -1.28 10.76
CA ALA A 69 -7.20 -2.47 11.39
C ALA A 69 -6.13 -3.58 11.51
N LYS A 70 -5.74 -3.93 12.73
CA LYS A 70 -4.71 -4.95 12.93
C LYS A 70 -5.27 -6.35 12.80
N GLU A 71 -4.48 -7.24 12.22
CA GLU A 71 -4.78 -8.66 12.13
C GLU A 71 -4.80 -9.34 13.52
N PRO A 72 -5.55 -10.44 13.68
CA PRO A 72 -6.50 -10.99 12.71
C PRO A 72 -7.78 -10.14 12.58
N LEU A 73 -8.40 -10.19 11.40
CA LEU A 73 -9.60 -9.42 11.07
C LEU A 73 -10.87 -10.28 11.18
N THR A 74 -11.95 -9.68 11.66
CA THR A 74 -13.30 -10.26 11.69
C THR A 74 -14.21 -9.50 10.74
N ILE A 75 -14.93 -10.24 9.90
CA ILE A 75 -15.84 -9.69 8.90
C ILE A 75 -17.28 -10.03 9.28
N SER A 76 -18.12 -9.01 9.29
CA SER A 76 -19.56 -9.12 9.50
C SER A 76 -20.30 -8.28 8.47
N GLU A 77 -21.61 -8.52 8.35
CA GLU A 77 -22.47 -7.81 7.42
C GLU A 77 -23.50 -7.01 8.19
N SER A 78 -23.75 -5.79 7.72
CA SER A 78 -24.72 -4.86 8.26
C SER A 78 -25.50 -4.23 7.12
N ASN A 79 -26.70 -3.73 7.41
CA ASN A 79 -27.49 -2.96 6.48
C ASN A 79 -27.59 -1.53 7.01
N ASP A 80 -27.19 -0.57 6.18
CA ASP A 80 -27.23 0.85 6.52
C ASP A 80 -28.08 1.58 5.48
N GLY A 81 -29.31 1.95 5.87
CA GLY A 81 -30.24 2.67 4.99
C GLY A 81 -30.61 1.90 3.71
N GLY A 82 -30.76 0.58 3.79
CA GLY A 82 -31.05 -0.27 2.63
C GLY A 82 -29.83 -0.68 1.80
N LYS A 83 -28.63 -0.17 2.14
CA LYS A 83 -27.37 -0.52 1.48
C LYS A 83 -26.64 -1.58 2.28
N ARG A 84 -26.07 -2.56 1.58
CA ARG A 84 -25.22 -3.58 2.20
C ARG A 84 -23.87 -2.98 2.59
N VAL A 85 -23.47 -3.16 3.85
CA VAL A 85 -22.21 -2.68 4.40
C VAL A 85 -21.50 -3.85 5.07
N LEU A 86 -20.26 -4.10 4.67
CA LEU A 86 -19.40 -5.05 5.36
C LEU A 86 -18.62 -4.31 6.45
N VAL A 87 -18.60 -4.89 7.64
CA VAL A 87 -17.91 -4.35 8.80
C VAL A 87 -16.72 -5.25 9.10
N VAL A 88 -15.52 -4.70 8.91
CA VAL A 88 -14.24 -5.36 9.16
C VAL A 88 -13.67 -4.82 10.45
N THR A 89 -13.49 -5.67 11.45
CA THR A 89 -12.96 -5.29 12.77
C THR A 89 -11.59 -5.91 12.95
N GLY A 90 -10.60 -5.08 13.27
CA GLY A 90 -9.27 -5.54 13.65
C GLY A 90 -9.18 -5.99 15.10
N SER A 91 -8.17 -6.78 15.42
CA SER A 91 -7.85 -7.24 16.78
C SER A 91 -7.57 -6.10 17.75
N ASN A 92 -7.20 -4.92 17.24
CA ASN A 92 -6.99 -3.69 17.99
C ASN A 92 -8.27 -2.87 18.22
N GLY A 93 -9.44 -3.35 17.81
CA GLY A 93 -10.74 -2.68 17.95
C GLY A 93 -11.07 -1.68 16.85
N THR A 94 -10.11 -1.37 15.96
CA THR A 94 -10.38 -0.51 14.79
C THR A 94 -11.43 -1.17 13.90
N THR A 95 -12.47 -0.40 13.58
CA THR A 95 -13.62 -0.90 12.84
C THR A 95 -13.76 -0.15 11.52
N CYS A 96 -13.68 -0.90 10.44
CA CYS A 96 -13.82 -0.41 9.06
C CYS A 96 -15.19 -0.76 8.50
N ARG A 97 -15.95 0.26 8.12
CA ARG A 97 -17.22 0.11 7.39
C ARG A 97 -16.97 0.23 5.90
N VAL A 98 -17.40 -0.77 5.16
CA VAL A 98 -17.21 -0.92 3.71
C VAL A 98 -18.58 -1.05 3.05
N PRO A 99 -19.17 0.05 2.56
CA PRO A 99 -20.36 -0.05 1.72
C PRO A 99 -20.02 -0.81 0.43
N VAL A 100 -20.87 -1.76 0.06
CA VAL A 100 -20.66 -2.61 -1.12
C VAL A 100 -21.84 -2.51 -2.09
N SER A 101 -21.58 -2.73 -3.37
CA SER A 101 -22.66 -2.82 -4.37
C SER A 101 -23.42 -4.15 -4.29
N ASP A 102 -24.61 -4.17 -4.87
CA ASP A 102 -25.47 -5.36 -4.97
C ASP A 102 -25.05 -6.33 -6.09
N GLY A 103 -23.92 -6.07 -6.77
CA GLY A 103 -23.39 -6.93 -7.81
C GLY A 103 -22.85 -8.27 -7.28
N ASN A 104 -22.62 -9.22 -8.20
CA ASN A 104 -21.98 -10.50 -7.92
C ASN A 104 -20.79 -10.73 -8.89
N PRO A 105 -19.53 -10.60 -8.45
CA PRO A 105 -19.11 -10.26 -7.09
C PRO A 105 -19.40 -8.78 -6.74
N PRO A 106 -19.59 -8.48 -5.44
CA PRO A 106 -19.77 -7.10 -4.99
C PRO A 106 -18.53 -6.25 -5.26
N LYS A 107 -18.71 -4.93 -5.35
CA LYS A 107 -17.62 -3.95 -5.44
C LYS A 107 -17.60 -3.07 -4.20
N MET A 108 -16.40 -2.71 -3.74
CA MET A 108 -16.23 -1.76 -2.64
C MET A 108 -16.58 -0.36 -3.16
N MET A 109 -17.54 0.30 -2.52
CA MET A 109 -17.93 1.67 -2.86
C MET A 109 -17.15 2.72 -2.08
N GLY A 110 -16.46 2.29 -1.02
CA GLY A 110 -15.62 3.10 -0.16
C GLY A 110 -15.23 2.31 1.08
N ILE A 111 -14.38 2.89 1.92
CA ILE A 111 -13.99 2.32 3.21
C ILE A 111 -13.79 3.46 4.21
N ASN A 112 -14.29 3.27 5.43
CA ASN A 112 -14.16 4.23 6.51
C ASN A 112 -13.81 3.49 7.80
N CYS A 113 -12.61 3.72 8.33
CA CYS A 113 -12.12 3.09 9.56
C CYS A 113 -12.10 4.09 10.71
N LYS A 114 -12.51 3.64 11.89
CA LYS A 114 -12.51 4.41 13.14
C LYS A 114 -11.88 3.59 14.27
#